data_AF-G9NXR4-F1
#
_entry.id   AF-G9NXR4-F1
#
_cell.length_a   1.000
_cell.length_b   1.000
_cell.length_c   1.000
_cell.angle_alpha   90.00
_cell.angle_beta   90.00
_cell.angle_gamma   90.00
#
_symmetry.space_group_name_H-M   'P 1'
#
loop_
_entity.id
_entity.type
_entity.pdbx_description
1 polymer ?
#
loop_
_entity_poly.entity_id
_entity_poly.type
_entity_poly.pdbx_seq_one_letter_code
_entity_poly.pdbx_strand_id
1 'polypeptide(L)'
;MNMASLGSLPGDLILDIAQHLDTARDVAHLGAVSKHAHTVMNQSGWRSFVRAKFPSINVAPGALTGWNAVADRLTYLDRCWDSRGFSLTVYGEKAPARPKRREFARSRQSVNFHSVMDATTLSSTQEEMLVYGAGENLVFRRKEDVGARGKDSWSKLAGREAGFAAGTGDVTAISIIQRQQFPEVVVGRATGDLQLLSAKDETLSDASQKFAPAYDVNDTSKTPLTRRSPGQRAVSWTEWQPSGQLLASCRSSDLTLYNLSDTEEAALKPILFYDVSKDSAADEISLLRSVKFMSQDVVACGLGGCSDPLR
;
A
#
# COMPACT_ATOMS: atom_id res chain seq x y z
N MET A 1 -9.67 -46.45 33.28
CA MET A 1 -8.56 -45.59 32.80
C MET A 1 -9.09 -44.79 31.63
N ASN A 2 -9.24 -43.47 31.77
CA ASN A 2 -9.60 -42.64 30.61
C ASN A 2 -8.41 -42.65 29.66
N MET A 3 -8.55 -43.27 28.49
CA MET A 3 -7.53 -43.20 27.44
C MET A 3 -7.31 -41.74 27.08
N ALA A 4 -6.06 -41.28 27.21
CA ALA A 4 -5.67 -39.97 26.71
C ALA A 4 -6.02 -39.90 25.22
N SER A 5 -6.94 -39.03 24.86
CA SER A 5 -7.36 -38.79 23.48
C SER A 5 -7.08 -37.35 23.11
N LEU A 6 -6.98 -37.07 21.81
CA LEU A 6 -6.82 -35.72 21.31
C LEU A 6 -7.93 -34.77 21.81
N GLY A 7 -9.13 -35.31 22.04
CA GLY A 7 -10.28 -34.56 22.56
C GLY A 7 -10.21 -34.22 24.05
N SER A 8 -9.27 -34.80 24.81
CA SER A 8 -9.02 -34.49 26.23
C SER A 8 -7.81 -33.59 26.46
N LEU A 9 -7.15 -33.12 25.38
CA LEU A 9 -6.03 -32.19 25.49
C LEU A 9 -6.51 -30.80 25.94
N PRO A 10 -5.73 -30.09 26.76
CA PRO A 10 -5.91 -28.66 27.00
C PRO A 10 -5.92 -27.85 25.69
N GLY A 11 -6.73 -26.79 25.65
CA GLY A 11 -6.86 -25.92 24.47
C GLY A 11 -5.53 -25.35 23.98
N ASP A 12 -4.62 -24.99 24.88
CA ASP A 12 -3.31 -24.43 24.52
C ASP A 12 -2.45 -25.40 23.70
N LEU A 13 -2.50 -26.70 24.00
CA LEU A 13 -1.78 -27.71 23.22
C LEU A 13 -2.43 -27.94 21.84
N ILE A 14 -3.76 -27.82 21.74
CA ILE A 14 -4.45 -27.87 20.45
C ILE A 14 -4.04 -26.68 19.58
N LEU A 15 -3.89 -25.50 20.18
CA LEU A 15 -3.42 -24.29 19.47
C LEU A 15 -1.95 -24.42 19.03
N ASP A 16 -1.09 -25.02 19.86
CA ASP A 16 0.31 -25.28 19.52
C ASP A 16 0.42 -26.25 18.34
N ILE A 17 -0.35 -27.35 18.36
CA ILE A 17 -0.47 -28.27 17.22
C ILE A 17 -0.92 -27.52 15.95
N ALA A 18 -1.94 -26.67 16.05
CA ALA A 18 -2.46 -25.92 14.91
C ALA A 18 -1.43 -24.97 14.27
N GLN A 19 -0.47 -24.46 15.03
CA GLN A 19 0.61 -23.61 14.50
C GLN A 19 1.63 -24.39 13.65
N HIS A 20 1.74 -25.70 13.86
CA HIS A 20 2.65 -26.57 13.12
C HIS A 20 2.01 -27.26 11.92
N LEU A 21 0.71 -27.06 11.68
CA LEU A 21 0.03 -27.64 10.53
C LEU A 21 0.34 -26.85 9.26
N ASP A 22 0.62 -27.59 8.18
CA ASP A 22 1.04 -26.98 6.92
C ASP A 22 -0.10 -26.40 6.11
N THR A 23 -1.27 -27.03 6.16
CA THR A 23 -2.40 -26.66 5.30
C THR A 23 -3.65 -26.32 6.10
N ALA A 24 -4.46 -25.39 5.59
CA ALA A 24 -5.78 -25.10 6.16
C ALA A 24 -6.70 -26.33 6.17
N ARG A 25 -6.47 -27.31 5.29
CA ARG A 25 -7.19 -28.58 5.28
C ARG A 25 -6.91 -29.38 6.55
N ASP A 26 -5.66 -29.49 6.95
CA ASP A 26 -5.28 -30.23 8.17
C ASP A 26 -5.84 -29.55 9.42
N VAL A 27 -5.83 -28.22 9.44
CA VAL A 27 -6.44 -27.39 10.50
C VAL A 27 -7.95 -27.63 10.59
N ALA A 28 -8.64 -27.70 9.44
CA ALA A 28 -10.07 -28.03 9.39
C ALA A 28 -10.35 -29.45 9.89
N HIS A 29 -9.52 -30.42 9.49
CA HIS A 29 -9.63 -31.81 9.94
C HIS A 29 -9.40 -31.93 11.46
N LEU A 30 -8.41 -31.23 12.02
CA LEU A 30 -8.17 -31.17 13.47
C LEU A 30 -9.41 -30.66 14.21
N GLY A 31 -10.03 -29.58 13.72
CA GLY A 31 -11.27 -29.04 14.27
C GLY A 31 -12.46 -29.99 14.15
N ALA A 32 -12.44 -30.94 13.21
CA ALA A 32 -13.51 -31.93 13.02
C ALA A 32 -13.39 -33.16 13.94
N VAL A 33 -12.26 -33.36 14.63
CA VAL A 33 -12.01 -34.57 15.45
C VAL A 33 -12.92 -34.63 16.68
N SER A 34 -13.23 -33.48 17.30
CA SER A 34 -14.09 -33.43 18.50
C SER A 34 -14.80 -32.09 18.64
N LYS A 35 -15.90 -32.05 19.41
CA LYS A 35 -16.60 -30.79 19.73
C LYS A 35 -15.69 -29.80 20.44
N HIS A 36 -14.82 -30.27 21.35
CA HIS A 36 -13.87 -29.42 22.06
C HIS A 36 -12.85 -28.78 21.10
N ALA A 37 -12.23 -29.59 20.25
CA ALA A 37 -11.30 -29.09 19.23
C ALA A 37 -11.98 -28.09 18.29
N HIS A 38 -13.20 -28.40 17.85
CA HIS A 38 -13.98 -27.48 17.00
C HIS A 38 -14.15 -26.10 17.64
N THR A 39 -14.52 -26.05 18.93
CA THR A 39 -14.66 -24.80 19.68
C THR A 39 -13.35 -24.05 19.79
N VAL A 40 -12.25 -24.72 20.15
CA VAL A 40 -10.92 -24.11 20.26
C VAL A 40 -10.44 -23.55 18.91
N MET A 41 -10.66 -24.31 17.83
CA MET A 41 -10.26 -23.91 16.48
C MET A 41 -11.00 -22.68 15.99
N ASN A 42 -12.31 -22.58 16.24
CA ASN A 42 -13.11 -21.42 15.86
C ASN A 42 -12.83 -20.18 16.71
N GLN A 43 -12.45 -20.35 17.98
CA GLN A 43 -12.12 -19.23 18.84
C GLN A 43 -10.75 -18.63 18.51
N SER A 44 -9.72 -19.47 18.37
CA SER A 44 -8.32 -19.01 18.30
C SER A 44 -7.42 -19.82 17.36
N GLY A 45 -7.82 -21.03 16.95
CA GLY A 45 -6.96 -21.90 16.15
C GLY A 45 -6.70 -21.37 14.75
N TRP A 46 -7.73 -20.89 14.04
CA TRP A 46 -7.55 -20.27 12.71
C TRP A 46 -6.64 -19.05 12.76
N ARG A 47 -6.77 -18.22 13.81
CA ARG A 47 -5.90 -17.07 14.04
C ARG A 47 -4.45 -17.49 14.24
N SER A 48 -4.22 -18.54 15.02
CA SER A 48 -2.89 -19.08 15.31
C SER A 48 -2.23 -19.62 14.04
N PHE A 49 -2.96 -20.40 13.24
CA PHE A 49 -2.53 -20.89 11.94
C PHE A 49 -2.16 -19.75 10.98
N VAL A 50 -3.05 -18.77 10.80
CA VAL A 50 -2.81 -17.64 9.88
C VAL A 50 -1.55 -16.86 10.25
N ARG A 51 -1.35 -16.58 11.54
CA ARG A 51 -0.17 -15.85 12.02
C ARG A 51 1.12 -16.62 11.82
N ALA A 52 1.08 -17.95 11.98
CA ALA A 52 2.24 -18.81 11.77
C ALA A 52 2.58 -18.95 10.27
N LYS A 53 1.58 -19.12 9.41
CA LYS A 53 1.78 -19.34 7.97
C LYS A 53 1.97 -18.07 7.15
N PHE A 54 1.37 -16.95 7.54
CA PHE A 54 1.40 -15.70 6.81
C PHE A 54 1.95 -14.55 7.68
N PRO A 55 3.20 -14.64 8.17
CA PRO A 55 3.75 -13.69 9.14
C PRO A 55 3.90 -12.27 8.57
N SER A 56 4.00 -12.12 7.25
CA SER A 56 4.10 -10.83 6.56
C SER A 56 2.76 -10.11 6.39
N ILE A 57 1.64 -10.77 6.68
CA ILE A 57 0.30 -10.20 6.50
C ILE A 57 -0.25 -9.74 7.85
N ASN A 58 -0.32 -8.44 8.04
CA ASN A 58 -0.94 -7.86 9.23
C ASN A 58 -2.45 -7.71 9.03
N VAL A 59 -3.22 -8.68 9.52
CA VAL A 59 -4.69 -8.62 9.49
C VAL A 59 -5.17 -7.84 10.71
N ALA A 60 -5.81 -6.69 10.48
CA ALA A 60 -6.36 -5.86 11.55
C ALA A 60 -7.35 -6.67 12.40
N PRO A 61 -7.21 -6.70 13.73
CA PRO A 61 -8.15 -7.39 14.59
C PRO A 61 -9.49 -6.61 14.63
N GLY A 62 -10.57 -7.22 14.13
CA GLY A 62 -11.90 -6.63 14.15
C GLY A 62 -13.01 -7.69 14.22
N ALA A 63 -14.17 -7.32 14.78
CA ALA A 63 -15.31 -8.21 15.01
C ALA A 63 -15.89 -8.86 13.72
N LEU A 64 -15.52 -8.35 12.55
CA LEU A 64 -15.91 -8.87 11.24
C LEU A 64 -14.88 -9.84 10.61
N THR A 65 -13.68 -9.97 11.21
CA THR A 65 -12.65 -10.90 10.70
C THR A 65 -12.91 -12.31 11.23
N GLY A 66 -13.79 -13.05 10.54
CA GLY A 66 -13.83 -14.50 10.69
C GLY A 66 -12.47 -15.07 10.29
N TRP A 67 -11.63 -15.46 11.26
CA TRP A 67 -10.27 -15.96 10.98
C TRP A 67 -10.27 -17.19 10.06
N ASN A 68 -11.36 -17.93 10.02
CA ASN A 68 -11.61 -18.98 9.04
C ASN A 68 -11.70 -18.43 7.60
N ALA A 69 -12.44 -17.36 7.36
CA ALA A 69 -12.55 -16.71 6.05
C ALA A 69 -11.23 -16.06 5.63
N VAL A 70 -10.50 -15.49 6.60
CA VAL A 70 -9.14 -14.98 6.38
C VAL A 70 -8.20 -16.12 5.96
N ALA A 71 -8.21 -17.24 6.70
CA ALA A 71 -7.40 -18.41 6.37
C ALA A 71 -7.73 -18.97 4.98
N ASP A 72 -9.02 -19.10 4.65
CA ASP A 72 -9.49 -19.55 3.34
C ASP A 72 -9.00 -18.63 2.22
N ARG A 73 -9.16 -17.30 2.38
CA ARG A 73 -8.73 -16.34 1.37
C ARG A 73 -7.21 -16.34 1.19
N LEU A 74 -6.44 -16.34 2.27
CA LEU A 74 -4.97 -16.30 2.20
C LEU A 74 -4.41 -17.58 1.57
N THR A 75 -4.88 -18.75 2.00
CA THR A 75 -4.46 -20.02 1.40
C THR A 75 -4.89 -20.16 -0.05
N TYR A 76 -6.06 -19.63 -0.43
CA TYR A 76 -6.47 -19.55 -1.83
C TYR A 76 -5.51 -18.69 -2.66
N LEU A 77 -5.16 -17.49 -2.16
CA LEU A 77 -4.25 -16.57 -2.85
C LEU A 77 -2.84 -17.14 -2.99
N ASP A 78 -2.33 -17.79 -1.94
CA ASP A 78 -1.05 -18.51 -1.92
C ASP A 78 -1.02 -19.59 -3.01
N ARG A 79 -2.06 -20.43 -3.07
CA ARG A 79 -2.21 -21.44 -4.12
C ARG A 79 -2.32 -20.83 -5.53
N CYS A 80 -3.05 -19.72 -5.69
CA CYS A 80 -3.13 -19.01 -6.97
C CYS A 80 -1.76 -18.49 -7.41
N TRP A 81 -0.94 -18.03 -6.46
CA TRP A 81 0.42 -17.60 -6.71
C TRP A 81 1.29 -18.76 -7.21
N ASP A 82 1.27 -19.88 -6.49
CA ASP A 82 2.03 -21.08 -6.85
C ASP A 82 1.63 -21.65 -8.22
N SER A 83 0.33 -21.70 -8.48
CA SER A 83 -0.21 -22.19 -9.76
C SER A 83 -0.08 -21.19 -10.91
N ARG A 84 0.41 -19.97 -10.65
CA ARG A 84 0.44 -18.84 -11.59
C ARG A 84 -0.93 -18.53 -12.20
N GLY A 85 -2.00 -18.81 -11.46
CA GLY A 85 -3.39 -18.68 -11.91
C GLY A 85 -3.90 -17.23 -11.85
N PHE A 86 -3.17 -16.28 -12.42
CA PHE A 86 -3.55 -14.87 -12.44
C PHE A 86 -4.39 -14.53 -13.66
N SER A 87 -5.47 -13.77 -13.46
CA SER A 87 -6.22 -13.13 -14.54
C SER A 87 -6.02 -11.63 -14.44
N LEU A 88 -5.31 -11.04 -15.41
CA LEU A 88 -5.13 -9.59 -15.48
C LEU A 88 -6.19 -8.99 -16.38
N THR A 89 -7.02 -8.11 -15.82
CA THR A 89 -7.98 -7.31 -16.58
C THR A 89 -7.43 -5.90 -16.73
N VAL A 90 -7.08 -5.52 -17.96
CA VAL A 90 -6.60 -4.17 -18.27
C VAL A 90 -7.78 -3.36 -18.81
N TYR A 91 -8.15 -2.30 -18.11
CA TYR A 91 -9.13 -1.32 -18.59
C TYR A 91 -8.39 -0.27 -19.41
N GLY A 92 -8.75 -0.15 -20.69
CA GLY A 92 -8.22 0.86 -21.59
C GLY A 92 -9.31 1.82 -22.05
N GLU A 93 -8.91 2.99 -22.52
CA GLU A 93 -9.85 3.92 -23.16
C GLU A 93 -10.44 3.26 -24.41
N LYS A 94 -11.77 3.28 -24.53
CA LYS A 94 -12.45 2.73 -25.70
C LYS A 94 -12.10 3.59 -26.92
N ALA A 95 -11.42 3.01 -27.89
CA ALA A 95 -11.11 3.70 -29.14
C ALA A 95 -12.39 4.27 -29.77
N PRO A 96 -12.39 5.53 -30.23
CA PRO A 96 -13.58 6.15 -30.77
C PRO A 96 -14.09 5.38 -31.99
N ALA A 97 -15.41 5.15 -32.06
CA ALA A 97 -16.05 4.29 -33.08
C ALA A 97 -15.86 4.77 -34.54
N ARG A 98 -15.41 6.02 -34.75
CA ARG A 98 -15.05 6.55 -36.06
C ARG A 98 -13.79 7.41 -35.94
N PRO A 99 -12.73 7.12 -36.70
CA PRO A 99 -11.60 8.03 -36.78
C PRO A 99 -12.07 9.31 -37.49
N LYS A 100 -12.27 10.39 -36.74
CA LYS A 100 -12.51 11.70 -37.36
C LYS A 100 -11.24 12.11 -38.10
N ARG A 101 -11.34 12.12 -39.43
CA ARG A 101 -10.32 12.62 -40.36
C ARG A 101 -9.95 14.04 -39.92
N ARG A 102 -8.75 14.22 -39.35
CA ARG A 102 -8.16 15.48 -38.85
C ARG A 102 -8.57 15.95 -37.45
N GLU A 103 -8.67 15.06 -36.47
CA GLU A 103 -8.22 15.47 -35.14
C GLU A 103 -6.69 15.41 -35.14
N PHE A 104 -6.05 16.59 -35.22
CA PHE A 104 -4.66 16.73 -34.79
C PHE A 104 -4.52 16.01 -33.45
N ALA A 105 -3.47 15.19 -33.29
CA ALA A 105 -3.18 14.50 -32.06
C ALA A 105 -3.20 15.51 -30.90
N ARG A 106 -4.34 15.63 -30.21
CA ARG A 106 -4.46 16.46 -29.03
C ARG A 106 -3.45 15.88 -28.06
N SER A 107 -2.33 16.60 -27.93
CA SER A 107 -1.24 16.34 -27.01
C SER A 107 -1.13 14.86 -26.65
N ARG A 108 -0.40 14.06 -27.46
CA ARG A 108 0.01 12.72 -27.04
C ARG A 108 0.68 12.88 -25.66
N GLN A 109 -0.07 12.62 -24.60
CA GLN A 109 0.48 12.47 -23.27
C GLN A 109 1.56 11.41 -23.44
N SER A 110 2.81 11.76 -23.13
CA SER A 110 3.95 10.87 -23.38
C SER A 110 3.87 9.59 -22.55
N VAL A 111 2.98 9.57 -21.56
CA VAL A 111 2.68 8.46 -20.66
C VAL A 111 1.17 8.32 -20.56
N ASN A 112 0.66 7.09 -20.68
CA ASN A 112 -0.76 6.79 -20.46
C ASN A 112 -1.16 7.13 -19.02
N PHE A 113 -2.43 7.47 -18.81
CA PHE A 113 -2.98 7.62 -17.47
C PHE A 113 -2.88 6.29 -16.70
N HIS A 114 -2.23 6.34 -15.54
CA HIS A 114 -2.22 5.25 -14.58
C HIS A 114 -2.87 5.76 -13.29
N SER A 115 -4.06 5.27 -12.98
CA SER A 115 -4.70 5.60 -11.72
C SER A 115 -3.92 4.95 -10.59
N VAL A 116 -3.36 5.75 -9.70
CA VAL A 116 -2.86 5.27 -8.41
C VAL A 116 -4.00 5.26 -7.42
N MET A 117 -4.07 4.24 -6.58
CA MET A 117 -5.10 4.12 -5.56
C MET A 117 -4.53 3.43 -4.33
N ASP A 118 -5.09 3.77 -3.18
CA ASP A 118 -4.90 3.04 -1.95
C ASP A 118 -6.24 2.89 -1.22
N ALA A 119 -6.41 1.77 -0.54
CA ALA A 119 -7.64 1.44 0.16
C ALA A 119 -7.32 0.70 1.45
N THR A 120 -8.04 1.05 2.52
CA THR A 120 -7.86 0.42 3.82
C THR A 120 -9.18 0.37 4.58
N THR A 121 -9.25 -0.53 5.55
CA THR A 121 -10.31 -0.54 6.55
C THR A 121 -9.71 -0.07 7.86
N LEU A 122 -10.22 1.03 8.40
CA LEU A 122 -9.72 1.59 9.65
C LEU A 122 -10.00 0.63 10.80
N SER A 123 -8.98 0.22 11.53
CA SER A 123 -9.15 -0.73 12.63
C SER A 123 -10.03 -0.19 13.76
N SER A 124 -10.00 1.13 13.99
CA SER A 124 -10.72 1.82 15.06
C SER A 124 -12.22 1.92 14.80
N THR A 125 -12.63 2.25 13.57
CA THR A 125 -14.05 2.51 13.21
C THR A 125 -14.66 1.44 12.33
N GLN A 126 -13.85 0.53 11.76
CA GLN A 126 -14.25 -0.43 10.71
C GLN A 126 -14.79 0.24 9.44
N GLU A 127 -14.50 1.52 9.25
CA GLU A 127 -14.85 2.26 8.04
C GLU A 127 -13.90 1.88 6.89
N GLU A 128 -14.45 1.75 5.70
CA GLU A 128 -13.66 1.59 4.48
C GLU A 128 -13.27 2.97 3.93
N MET A 129 -11.98 3.14 3.66
CA MET A 129 -11.43 4.28 2.97
C MET A 129 -10.86 3.87 1.62
N LEU A 130 -11.12 4.67 0.61
CA LEU A 130 -10.51 4.55 -0.71
C LEU A 130 -10.08 5.95 -1.16
N VAL A 131 -8.83 6.07 -1.59
CA VAL A 131 -8.30 7.27 -2.23
C VAL A 131 -7.71 6.88 -3.56
N TYR A 132 -8.00 7.64 -4.62
CA TYR A 132 -7.35 7.45 -5.90
C TYR A 132 -7.08 8.76 -6.63
N GLY A 133 -6.05 8.74 -7.47
CA GLY A 133 -5.65 9.84 -8.33
C GLY A 133 -6.38 9.79 -9.67
N ALA A 134 -6.95 10.92 -10.09
CA ALA A 134 -7.60 11.10 -11.38
C ALA A 134 -7.01 12.32 -12.11
N GLY A 135 -5.85 12.11 -12.75
CA GLY A 135 -5.00 13.18 -13.27
C GLY A 135 -4.44 14.00 -12.12
N GLU A 136 -4.63 15.32 -12.16
CA GLU A 136 -4.25 16.24 -11.10
C GLU A 136 -5.15 16.16 -9.85
N ASN A 137 -6.32 15.52 -9.96
CA ASN A 137 -7.34 15.48 -8.92
C ASN A 137 -7.16 14.27 -7.99
N LEU A 138 -7.64 14.41 -6.75
CA LEU A 138 -7.81 13.30 -5.82
C LEU A 138 -9.29 13.04 -5.62
N VAL A 139 -9.66 11.78 -5.60
CA VAL A 139 -11.01 11.34 -5.20
C VAL A 139 -10.87 10.52 -3.93
N PHE A 140 -11.71 10.85 -2.95
CA PHE A 140 -11.77 10.18 -1.67
C PHE A 140 -13.16 9.62 -1.45
N ARG A 141 -13.22 8.42 -0.91
CA ARG A 141 -14.43 7.75 -0.49
C ARG A 141 -14.27 7.26 0.94
N ARG A 142 -15.30 7.47 1.74
CA ARG A 142 -15.41 6.93 3.09
C ARG A 142 -16.77 6.27 3.25
N LYS A 143 -16.78 4.99 3.60
CA LYS A 143 -17.98 4.19 3.82
C LYS A 143 -18.04 3.69 5.25
N GLU A 144 -19.10 4.04 5.95
CA GLU A 144 -19.41 3.53 7.29
C GLU A 144 -19.92 2.09 7.19
N ASP A 145 -19.27 1.16 7.89
CA ASP A 145 -19.63 -0.25 8.04
C ASP A 145 -19.74 -1.09 6.74
N VAL A 146 -18.98 -2.19 6.71
CA VAL A 146 -18.95 -3.14 5.57
C VAL A 146 -20.28 -3.90 5.44
N GLY A 147 -21.04 -4.05 6.54
CA GLY A 147 -22.22 -4.93 6.61
C GLY A 147 -23.60 -4.26 6.57
N ALA A 148 -23.69 -2.94 6.79
CA ALA A 148 -24.97 -2.22 6.85
C ALA A 148 -25.17 -1.29 5.63
N ARG A 149 -26.39 -0.75 5.46
CA ARG A 149 -26.64 0.44 4.60
C ARG A 149 -26.03 1.69 5.25
N GLY A 150 -24.76 1.64 5.62
CA GLY A 150 -24.05 2.77 6.17
C GLY A 150 -23.83 3.86 5.13
N LYS A 151 -23.47 5.05 5.62
CA LYS A 151 -23.28 6.23 4.78
C LYS A 151 -22.08 6.02 3.86
N ASP A 152 -22.27 6.23 2.56
CA ASP A 152 -21.22 6.19 1.55
C ASP A 152 -20.97 7.61 1.05
N SER A 153 -19.87 8.21 1.49
CA SER A 153 -19.50 9.59 1.19
C SER A 153 -18.38 9.61 0.15
N TRP A 154 -18.53 10.50 -0.84
CA TRP A 154 -17.57 10.72 -1.90
C TRP A 154 -17.21 12.19 -1.96
N SER A 155 -15.92 12.50 -2.00
CA SER A 155 -15.42 13.85 -2.15
C SER A 155 -14.29 13.91 -3.16
N LYS A 156 -14.11 15.09 -3.76
CA LYS A 156 -13.07 15.34 -4.76
C LYS A 156 -12.30 16.58 -4.36
N LEU A 157 -10.97 16.46 -4.30
CA LEU A 157 -10.07 17.59 -4.21
C LEU A 157 -9.59 17.95 -5.61
N ALA A 158 -9.99 19.12 -6.11
CA ALA A 158 -9.67 19.55 -7.45
C ALA A 158 -8.21 20.04 -7.53
N GLY A 159 -7.38 19.33 -8.30
CA GLY A 159 -5.95 19.66 -8.40
C GLY A 159 -5.72 21.07 -8.95
N ARG A 160 -6.54 21.50 -9.90
CA ARG A 160 -6.46 22.84 -10.50
C ARG A 160 -6.68 23.97 -9.49
N GLU A 161 -7.57 23.77 -8.54
CA GLU A 161 -7.85 24.75 -7.47
C GLU A 161 -6.67 24.83 -6.49
N ALA A 162 -5.97 23.72 -6.28
CA ALA A 162 -4.73 23.65 -5.51
C ALA A 162 -3.47 24.04 -6.30
N GLY A 163 -3.61 24.58 -7.52
CA GLY A 163 -2.50 25.06 -8.35
C GLY A 163 -1.78 24.01 -9.19
N PHE A 164 -2.31 22.79 -9.29
CA PHE A 164 -1.75 21.72 -10.11
C PHE A 164 -2.31 21.74 -11.53
N ALA A 165 -1.43 21.57 -12.52
CA ALA A 165 -1.80 21.46 -13.92
C ALA A 165 -1.83 19.99 -14.36
N ALA A 166 -2.81 19.61 -15.19
CA ALA A 166 -2.89 18.28 -15.77
C ALA A 166 -1.59 17.88 -16.48
N GLY A 167 -1.19 16.62 -16.34
CA GLY A 167 0.08 16.07 -16.81
C GLY A 167 1.24 16.32 -15.84
N THR A 168 1.60 17.60 -15.60
CA THR A 168 2.78 17.92 -14.78
C THR A 168 2.53 17.85 -13.28
N GLY A 169 1.27 18.04 -12.85
CA GLY A 169 0.82 17.99 -11.46
C GLY A 169 -0.04 16.78 -11.15
N ASP A 170 -0.06 15.79 -12.06
CA ASP A 170 -0.80 14.55 -11.89
C ASP A 170 -0.34 13.82 -10.62
N VAL A 171 -1.28 13.14 -9.98
CA VAL A 171 -1.01 12.30 -8.83
C VAL A 171 -0.34 11.02 -9.31
N THR A 172 0.82 10.70 -8.74
CA THR A 172 1.68 9.59 -9.18
C THR A 172 1.99 8.58 -8.08
N ALA A 173 1.71 8.91 -6.82
CA ALA A 173 1.79 7.98 -5.69
C ALA A 173 0.77 8.37 -4.61
N ILE A 174 0.19 7.38 -3.94
CA ILE A 174 -0.77 7.57 -2.84
C ILE A 174 -0.48 6.52 -1.78
N SER A 175 -0.54 6.92 -0.51
CA SER A 175 -0.61 5.99 0.62
C SER A 175 -1.51 6.55 1.71
N ILE A 176 -2.47 5.76 2.19
CA ILE A 176 -3.27 6.05 3.37
C ILE A 176 -2.46 5.64 4.58
N ILE A 177 -2.29 6.56 5.53
CA ILE A 177 -1.52 6.33 6.75
C ILE A 177 -2.39 6.57 7.98
N GLN A 178 -2.03 5.88 9.07
CA GLN A 178 -2.68 6.06 10.35
C GLN A 178 -1.59 6.16 11.43
N ARG A 179 -1.34 7.38 11.92
CA ARG A 179 -0.38 7.66 12.99
C ARG A 179 -0.98 8.34 14.23
N GLN A 180 -2.12 9.03 14.07
CA GLN A 180 -2.82 9.76 15.14
C GLN A 180 -4.26 9.25 15.30
N GLN A 181 -5.14 10.04 15.93
CA GLN A 181 -6.57 9.75 16.05
C GLN A 181 -7.27 9.65 14.68
N PHE A 182 -6.75 10.32 13.66
CA PHE A 182 -7.36 10.40 12.34
C PHE A 182 -6.43 9.83 11.26
N PRO A 183 -7.01 9.24 10.20
CA PRO A 183 -6.24 8.84 9.03
C PRO A 183 -5.77 10.07 8.24
N GLU A 184 -4.66 9.91 7.56
CA GLU A 184 -4.07 10.90 6.66
C GLU A 184 -3.70 10.24 5.34
N VAL A 185 -3.47 11.06 4.31
CA VAL A 185 -3.15 10.58 2.97
C VAL A 185 -1.87 11.25 2.51
N VAL A 186 -0.85 10.43 2.23
CA VAL A 186 0.36 10.87 1.56
C VAL A 186 0.10 10.90 0.06
N VAL A 187 0.46 12.01 -0.58
CA VAL A 187 0.26 12.25 -2.01
C VAL A 187 1.57 12.66 -2.64
N GLY A 188 2.05 11.83 -3.55
CA GLY A 188 3.16 12.12 -4.45
C GLY A 188 2.67 12.56 -5.82
N ARG A 189 3.32 13.56 -6.42
CA ARG A 189 2.94 14.13 -7.72
C ARG A 189 4.06 14.07 -8.75
N ALA A 190 3.67 14.21 -10.02
CA ALA A 190 4.58 14.31 -11.17
C ALA A 190 5.52 15.52 -11.09
N THR A 191 5.16 16.57 -10.34
CA THR A 191 6.03 17.72 -10.08
C THR A 191 7.26 17.35 -9.26
N GLY A 192 7.17 16.27 -8.48
CA GLY A 192 8.09 15.92 -7.40
C GLY A 192 7.61 16.35 -6.01
N ASP A 193 6.42 16.96 -5.93
CA ASP A 193 5.81 17.34 -4.65
C ASP A 193 5.35 16.09 -3.89
N LEU A 194 5.66 16.09 -2.59
CA LEU A 194 5.19 15.09 -1.64
C LEU A 194 4.51 15.84 -0.49
N GLN A 195 3.25 15.49 -0.22
CA GLN A 195 2.39 16.18 0.74
C GLN A 195 1.61 15.19 1.59
N LEU A 196 1.30 15.59 2.81
CA LEU A 196 0.39 14.90 3.71
C LEU A 196 -0.92 15.68 3.79
N LEU A 197 -2.04 15.02 3.51
CA LEU A 197 -3.39 15.58 3.61
C LEU A 197 -4.12 14.95 4.80
N SER A 198 -4.88 15.74 5.55
CA SER A 198 -5.74 15.20 6.61
C SER A 198 -7.03 14.63 6.02
N ALA A 199 -7.44 13.46 6.53
CA ALA A 199 -8.71 12.82 6.24
C ALA A 199 -9.58 12.71 7.51
N LYS A 200 -9.53 13.75 8.36
CA LYS A 200 -10.30 13.82 9.62
C LYS A 200 -11.81 13.70 9.38
N ASP A 201 -12.32 14.39 8.36
CA ASP A 201 -13.75 14.46 8.05
C ASP A 201 -14.12 13.54 6.86
N GLU A 202 -15.30 13.71 6.25
CA GLU A 202 -15.68 13.04 4.99
C GLU A 202 -14.99 13.63 3.75
N THR A 203 -14.08 14.58 3.96
CA THR A 203 -13.34 15.28 2.91
C THR A 203 -11.84 15.29 3.19
N LEU A 204 -11.05 15.29 2.12
CA LEU A 204 -9.63 15.62 2.21
C LEU A 204 -9.47 17.13 2.38
N SER A 205 -8.67 17.54 3.38
CA SER A 205 -8.30 18.93 3.57
C SER A 205 -7.04 19.31 2.79
N ASP A 206 -6.68 20.60 2.83
CA ASP A 206 -5.37 21.08 2.40
C ASP A 206 -4.22 20.37 3.14
N ALA A 207 -3.02 20.48 2.57
CA ALA A 207 -1.83 19.81 3.06
C ALA A 207 -1.48 20.23 4.49
N SER A 208 -1.54 19.27 5.42
CA SER A 208 -1.10 19.43 6.81
C SER A 208 0.41 19.53 6.91
N GLN A 209 1.13 18.85 6.00
CA GLN A 209 2.59 18.80 6.01
C GLN A 209 3.15 18.66 4.59
N LYS A 210 4.29 19.28 4.32
CA LYS A 210 5.06 19.07 3.09
C LYS A 210 6.35 18.33 3.40
N PHE A 211 6.85 17.54 2.46
CA PHE A 211 8.11 16.84 2.64
C PHE A 211 9.19 17.47 1.76
N ALA A 212 10.24 17.97 2.41
CA ALA A 212 11.37 18.55 1.69
C ALA A 212 12.10 17.44 0.92
N PRO A 213 12.46 17.68 -0.36
CA PRO A 213 13.32 16.75 -1.07
C PRO A 213 14.73 16.76 -0.46
N ALA A 214 15.39 15.61 -0.42
CA ALA A 214 16.79 15.52 0.03
C ALA A 214 17.75 16.42 -0.79
N TYR A 215 17.35 16.76 -2.01
CA TYR A 215 18.11 17.57 -2.96
C TYR A 215 18.38 19.01 -2.54
N ASP A 216 17.59 19.58 -1.61
CA ASP A 216 17.69 21.01 -1.29
C ASP A 216 18.80 21.36 -0.30
N VAL A 217 19.45 20.39 0.35
CA VAL A 217 20.26 20.72 1.53
C VAL A 217 21.77 20.79 1.27
N ASN A 218 22.38 20.00 0.36
CA ASN A 218 23.86 19.94 0.33
C ASN A 218 24.56 19.59 -1.00
N ASP A 219 23.87 19.32 -2.11
CA ASP A 219 24.54 18.85 -3.33
C ASP A 219 24.29 19.77 -4.54
N THR A 220 25.07 20.85 -4.62
CA THR A 220 25.09 21.81 -5.73
C THR A 220 25.56 21.21 -7.07
N SER A 221 26.02 19.96 -7.08
CA SER A 221 26.54 19.28 -8.27
C SER A 221 25.45 18.61 -9.12
N LYS A 222 24.26 18.35 -8.57
CA LYS A 222 23.18 17.65 -9.26
C LYS A 222 22.19 18.62 -9.92
N THR A 223 21.72 18.26 -11.11
CA THR A 223 20.78 19.06 -11.91
C THR A 223 19.49 19.36 -11.12
N PRO A 224 19.04 20.63 -11.06
CA PRO A 224 17.79 21.00 -10.41
C PRO A 224 16.62 20.15 -10.90
N LEU A 225 15.64 19.87 -10.03
CA LEU A 225 14.46 19.06 -10.39
C LEU A 225 13.77 19.61 -11.64
N THR A 226 13.72 20.93 -11.83
CA THR A 226 13.13 21.59 -13.00
C THR A 226 13.81 21.24 -14.33
N ARG A 227 15.08 20.80 -14.30
CA ARG A 227 15.86 20.38 -15.48
C ARG A 227 15.84 18.87 -15.73
N ARG A 228 15.25 18.08 -14.81
CA ARG A 228 15.10 16.63 -14.97
C ARG A 228 13.90 16.30 -15.85
N SER A 229 13.96 15.13 -16.50
CA SER A 229 12.81 14.63 -17.25
C SER A 229 11.60 14.41 -16.33
N PRO A 230 10.36 14.54 -16.82
CA PRO A 230 9.16 14.36 -16.00
C PRO A 230 9.14 13.03 -15.21
N GLY A 231 9.62 11.94 -15.82
CA GLY A 231 9.70 10.64 -15.16
C GLY A 231 10.73 10.54 -14.03
N GLN A 232 11.78 11.37 -14.06
CA GLN A 232 12.78 11.45 -12.98
C GLN A 232 12.38 12.42 -11.86
N ARG A 233 11.43 13.32 -12.14
CA ARG A 233 10.90 14.26 -11.15
C ARG A 233 9.80 13.64 -10.31
N ALA A 234 8.93 12.86 -10.94
CA ALA A 234 7.75 12.30 -10.32
C ALA A 234 8.10 11.47 -9.09
N VAL A 235 7.29 11.61 -8.04
CA VAL A 235 7.27 10.63 -6.96
C VAL A 235 6.71 9.33 -7.51
N SER A 236 7.53 8.28 -7.57
CA SER A 236 7.16 6.99 -8.18
C SER A 236 6.43 6.07 -7.21
N TRP A 237 6.72 6.18 -5.91
CA TRP A 237 6.12 5.33 -4.88
C TRP A 237 6.17 6.00 -3.51
N THR A 238 5.23 5.63 -2.66
CA THR A 238 5.20 5.95 -1.23
C THR A 238 4.81 4.69 -0.46
N GLU A 239 5.43 4.46 0.69
CA GLU A 239 5.14 3.31 1.54
C GLU A 239 5.19 3.73 3.01
N TRP A 240 4.16 3.33 3.76
CA TRP A 240 4.03 3.63 5.18
C TRP A 240 4.41 2.46 6.06
N GLN A 241 5.22 2.73 7.07
CA GLN A 241 5.58 1.79 8.11
C GLN A 241 4.98 2.28 9.45
N PRO A 242 3.92 1.62 9.96
CA PRO A 242 3.22 2.09 11.15
C PRO A 242 4.03 2.02 12.45
N SER A 243 4.81 0.95 12.67
CA SER A 243 5.42 0.67 13.98
C SER A 243 6.56 1.62 14.37
N GLY A 244 7.34 2.06 13.40
CA GLY A 244 8.44 3.03 13.50
C GLY A 244 8.06 4.40 12.97
N GLN A 245 6.81 4.57 12.52
CA GLN A 245 6.27 5.82 11.98
C GLN A 245 7.11 6.41 10.84
N LEU A 246 7.58 5.54 9.95
CA LEU A 246 8.44 5.90 8.83
C LEU A 246 7.64 5.95 7.54
N LEU A 247 7.85 7.01 6.77
CA LEU A 247 7.39 7.11 5.39
C LEU A 247 8.59 6.95 4.47
N ALA A 248 8.54 5.95 3.59
CA ALA A 248 9.44 5.86 2.46
C ALA A 248 8.82 6.52 1.23
N SER A 249 9.65 7.23 0.46
CA SER A 249 9.27 7.78 -0.84
C SER A 249 10.36 7.51 -1.86
N CYS A 250 9.92 7.22 -3.09
CA CYS A 250 10.80 6.94 -4.22
C CYS A 250 10.68 8.02 -5.28
N ARG A 251 11.83 8.40 -5.86
CA ARG A 251 11.89 9.31 -7.01
C ARG A 251 13.17 9.06 -7.79
N SER A 252 13.07 8.83 -9.10
CA SER A 252 14.25 8.49 -9.93
C SER A 252 15.02 7.31 -9.34
N SER A 253 16.25 7.51 -8.84
CA SER A 253 17.09 6.50 -8.18
C SER A 253 17.11 6.66 -6.66
N ASP A 254 16.33 7.60 -6.13
CA ASP A 254 16.42 8.01 -4.74
C ASP A 254 15.34 7.36 -3.89
N LEU A 255 15.77 6.77 -2.79
CA LEU A 255 14.95 6.42 -1.65
C LEU A 255 15.13 7.50 -0.57
N THR A 256 14.04 8.11 -0.13
CA THR A 256 14.02 9.00 1.04
C THR A 256 13.15 8.42 2.13
N LEU A 257 13.63 8.47 3.37
CA LEU A 257 12.86 8.14 4.56
C LEU A 257 12.56 9.40 5.35
N TYR A 258 11.33 9.52 5.81
CA TYR A 258 10.86 10.60 6.68
C TYR A 258 10.35 9.99 7.98
N ASN A 259 10.66 10.64 9.10
CA ASN A 259 10.08 10.29 10.40
C ASN A 259 8.83 11.14 10.61
N LEU A 260 7.68 10.50 10.78
CA LEU A 260 6.40 11.18 11.02
C LEU A 260 6.01 11.19 12.51
N SER A 261 6.92 10.80 13.40
CA SER A 261 6.73 10.88 14.85
C SER A 261 6.67 12.33 15.36
N ASP A 262 7.32 13.26 14.65
CA ASP A 262 7.38 14.67 15.03
C ASP A 262 6.39 15.49 14.19
N THR A 263 5.38 16.06 14.85
CA THR A 263 4.15 16.55 14.19
C THR A 263 4.06 18.06 14.07
N GLU A 264 5.06 18.81 14.55
CA GLU A 264 4.98 20.27 14.63
C GLU A 264 5.59 21.00 13.43
N GLU A 265 6.46 20.35 12.65
CA GLU A 265 7.10 20.99 11.50
C GLU A 265 6.18 21.01 10.27
N ALA A 266 5.89 22.19 9.72
CA ALA A 266 5.12 22.30 8.46
C ALA A 266 5.84 21.66 7.25
N ALA A 267 7.17 21.53 7.32
CA ALA A 267 7.99 20.94 6.26
C ALA A 267 9.01 19.94 6.84
N LEU A 268 8.79 18.63 6.64
CA LEU A 268 9.66 17.58 7.14
C LEU A 268 10.89 17.38 6.27
N LYS A 269 12.06 17.33 6.89
CA LYS A 269 13.31 16.91 6.24
C LYS A 269 13.44 15.39 6.25
N PRO A 270 14.10 14.80 5.24
CA PRO A 270 14.38 13.37 5.24
C PRO A 270 15.38 13.03 6.35
N ILE A 271 15.14 11.94 7.06
CA ILE A 271 16.07 11.39 8.05
C ILE A 271 17.16 10.55 7.38
N LEU A 272 16.85 9.97 6.21
CA LEU A 272 17.76 9.15 5.44
C LEU A 272 17.50 9.36 3.96
N PHE A 273 18.58 9.33 3.20
CA PHE A 273 18.58 9.40 1.75
C PHE A 273 19.54 8.35 1.22
N TYR A 274 19.08 7.59 0.22
CA TYR A 274 19.88 6.59 -0.46
C TYR A 274 19.69 6.69 -1.97
N ASP A 275 20.79 6.71 -2.72
CA ASP A 275 20.79 6.78 -4.17
C ASP A 275 21.21 5.41 -4.70
N VAL A 276 20.24 4.61 -5.16
CA VAL A 276 20.45 3.22 -5.59
C VAL A 276 21.30 3.12 -6.85
N SER A 277 21.49 4.23 -7.58
CA SER A 277 22.38 4.26 -8.74
C SER A 277 23.84 4.02 -8.39
N LYS A 278 24.22 4.22 -7.11
CA LYS A 278 25.58 3.95 -6.61
C LYS A 278 25.95 2.46 -6.62
N ASP A 279 24.96 1.57 -6.56
CA ASP A 279 25.17 0.12 -6.53
C ASP A 279 25.03 -0.53 -7.90
N SER A 280 24.59 0.23 -8.90
CA SER A 280 24.35 -0.29 -10.24
C SER A 280 25.60 -0.16 -11.11
N ALA A 281 25.69 -1.02 -12.12
CA ALA A 281 26.75 -0.88 -13.12
C ALA A 281 26.64 0.48 -13.82
N ALA A 282 27.79 1.06 -14.22
CA ALA A 282 27.84 2.41 -14.80
C ALA A 282 26.99 2.59 -16.07
N ASP A 283 26.66 1.49 -16.76
CA ASP A 283 25.87 1.49 -17.99
C ASP A 283 24.36 1.28 -17.75
N GLU A 284 23.94 1.05 -16.49
CA GLU A 284 22.54 0.81 -16.14
C GLU A 284 21.88 2.06 -15.53
N ILE A 285 20.67 2.38 -16.01
CA ILE A 285 19.85 3.43 -15.43
C ILE A 285 18.98 2.81 -14.35
N SER A 286 19.40 2.96 -13.10
CA SER A 286 18.64 2.48 -11.93
C SER A 286 17.47 3.39 -11.65
N LEU A 287 16.26 2.89 -11.88
CA LEU A 287 15.03 3.59 -11.53
C LEU A 287 14.34 2.85 -10.38
N LEU A 288 14.25 3.50 -9.23
CA LEU A 288 13.48 3.00 -8.10
C LEU A 288 11.98 3.15 -8.40
N ARG A 289 11.32 2.02 -8.62
CA ARG A 289 9.91 1.94 -9.04
C ARG A 289 8.95 1.73 -7.88
N SER A 290 9.37 0.94 -6.89
CA SER A 290 8.56 0.63 -5.73
C SER A 290 9.44 0.37 -4.53
N VAL A 291 8.85 0.49 -3.35
CA VAL A 291 9.52 0.19 -2.09
C VAL A 291 8.52 -0.46 -1.15
N LYS A 292 8.97 -1.46 -0.38
CA LYS A 292 8.13 -2.14 0.60
C LYS A 292 8.92 -2.43 1.87
N PHE A 293 8.34 -2.09 3.02
CA PHE A 293 8.93 -2.49 4.30
C PHE A 293 8.71 -3.99 4.51
N MET A 294 9.80 -4.71 4.73
CA MET A 294 9.78 -6.14 5.09
C MET A 294 9.82 -6.32 6.61
N SER A 295 10.42 -5.36 7.31
CA SER A 295 10.46 -5.26 8.76
C SER A 295 10.55 -3.77 9.16
N GLN A 296 10.89 -3.47 10.42
CA GLN A 296 11.10 -2.10 10.89
C GLN A 296 12.40 -1.47 10.35
N ASP A 297 13.36 -2.31 9.95
CA ASP A 297 14.72 -1.94 9.57
C ASP A 297 15.12 -2.44 8.17
N VAL A 298 14.30 -3.29 7.55
CA VAL A 298 14.55 -3.84 6.21
C VAL A 298 13.49 -3.35 5.24
N VAL A 299 13.99 -2.86 4.10
CA VAL A 299 13.20 -2.37 2.99
C VAL A 299 13.61 -3.10 1.72
N ALA A 300 12.62 -3.60 0.98
CA ALA A 300 12.80 -4.17 -0.35
C ALA A 300 12.53 -3.09 -1.41
N CYS A 301 13.44 -2.97 -2.37
CA CYS A 301 13.38 -1.97 -3.44
C CYS A 301 13.16 -2.65 -4.79
N GLY A 302 12.10 -2.25 -5.50
CA GLY A 302 11.86 -2.65 -6.87
C GLY A 302 12.63 -1.74 -7.82
N LEU A 303 13.71 -2.24 -8.42
CA LEU A 303 14.52 -1.50 -9.40
C LEU A 303 14.04 -1.82 -10.82
N GLY A 304 13.87 -0.78 -11.63
CA GLY A 304 13.65 -0.88 -13.07
C GLY A 304 14.93 -0.53 -13.83
N GLY A 305 15.14 -1.19 -14.97
CA GLY A 305 16.33 -1.00 -15.80
C GLY A 305 17.54 -1.86 -15.39
N CYS A 306 17.40 -2.70 -14.35
CA CYS A 306 18.39 -3.70 -13.97
C CYS A 306 18.31 -4.90 -14.93
N SER A 307 19.45 -5.33 -15.47
CA SER A 307 19.53 -6.54 -16.32
C SER A 307 19.47 -7.83 -15.51
N ASP A 308 19.71 -7.78 -14.20
CA ASP A 308 19.59 -8.91 -13.30
C ASP A 308 18.14 -9.07 -12.79
N PRO A 309 17.41 -10.12 -13.20
CA PRO A 309 16.09 -10.38 -12.66
C PRO A 309 16.19 -10.76 -11.18
N LEU A 310 15.15 -10.42 -10.39
CA LEU A 310 14.95 -10.97 -9.06
C LEU A 310 15.00 -12.51 -9.14
N ARG A 311 16.03 -13.11 -8.53
CA ARG A 311 16.16 -14.56 -8.36
C ARG A 311 15.47 -15.02 -7.08
#